data_AF-A0A3A8FVC5-F1
#
_entry.id   AF-A0A3A8FVC5-F1
#
_cell.length_a   1.000
_cell.length_b   1.000
_cell.length_c   1.000
_cell.angle_alpha   90.00
_cell.angle_beta   90.00
_cell.angle_gamma   90.00
#
_symmetry.space_group_name_H-M   'P 1'
#
loop_
_entity.id
_entity.type
_entity.pdbx_description
1 polymer ?
#
loop_
_entity_poly.entity_id
_entity_poly.type
_entity_poly.pdbx_seq_one_letter_code
_entity_poly.pdbx_strand_id
1 'polypeptide(L)' 'MSLVPKNINRNVSREIAIILIIKVVILLTIKHIWFDAPTIPKNFDNQVAEHIAGSPSPIKETR' A
#
# COMPACT_ATOMS: atom_id res chain seq x y z
N MET A 1 5.37 36.78 -43.75
CA MET A 1 5.00 35.35 -43.79
C MET A 1 4.70 34.93 -42.36
N SER A 2 3.43 34.67 -42.04
CA SER A 2 3.00 34.39 -40.65
C SER A 2 3.35 32.94 -40.30
N LEU A 3 4.30 32.75 -39.38
CA LEU A 3 4.68 31.45 -38.86
C LEU A 3 3.66 31.05 -37.79
N VAL A 4 2.55 30.45 -38.22
CA VAL A 4 1.60 29.82 -37.30
C VAL A 4 2.33 28.71 -36.55
N PRO A 5 2.47 28.79 -35.21
CA PRO A 5 3.15 27.74 -34.46
C PRO A 5 2.31 26.47 -34.56
N LYS A 6 2.80 25.53 -35.36
CA LYS A 6 2.25 24.19 -35.48
C LYS A 6 2.19 23.60 -34.07
N ASN A 7 1.03 23.08 -33.71
CA ASN A 7 0.67 22.47 -32.42
C ASN A 7 1.43 21.17 -32.07
N ILE A 8 2.71 21.06 -32.45
CA ILE A 8 3.61 19.91 -32.24
C ILE A 8 3.57 19.47 -30.76
N ASN A 9 3.51 20.44 -29.86
CA ASN A 9 3.43 20.23 -28.42
C ASN A 9 2.25 19.37 -27.99
N ARG A 10 1.11 19.42 -28.70
CA ARG A 10 -0.11 18.69 -28.29
C ARG A 10 0.06 17.17 -28.43
N ASN A 11 0.77 16.72 -29.45
CA ASN A 11 1.03 15.30 -29.66
C ASN A 11 2.07 14.79 -28.65
N VAL A 12 3.13 15.58 -28.43
CA VAL A 12 4.20 15.27 -27.46
C VAL A 12 3.65 15.25 -26.02
N SER A 13 2.84 16.24 -25.63
CA SER A 13 2.21 16.26 -24.30
C SER A 13 1.27 15.07 -24.09
N ARG A 14 0.58 14.60 -25.13
CA ARG A 14 -0.28 13.41 -25.05
C ARG A 14 0.54 12.13 -24.86
N GLU A 15 1.64 11.98 -25.58
CA GLU A 15 2.57 10.85 -25.38
C GLU A 15 3.17 10.85 -23.98
N ILE A 16 3.65 12.00 -23.50
CA ILE A 16 4.20 12.14 -22.15
C ILE A 16 3.14 11.80 -21.10
N ALA A 17 1.90 12.26 -21.28
CA ALA A 17 0.81 11.95 -20.36
C ALA A 17 0.51 10.44 -20.32
N ILE A 18 0.54 9.74 -21.45
CA ILE A 18 0.35 8.29 -21.50
C ILE A 18 1.48 7.56 -20.75
N ILE A 19 2.74 7.94 -20.99
CA ILE A 19 3.91 7.35 -20.28
C ILE A 19 3.80 7.60 -18.78
N LEU A 20 3.37 8.79 -18.37
CA LEU A 20 3.17 9.15 -16.97
C LEU A 20 2.10 8.26 -16.32
N ILE A 21 0.95 8.09 -16.99
CA ILE A 21 -0.13 7.23 -16.50
C ILE A 21 0.36 5.79 -16.32
N ILE A 22 1.08 5.24 -17.31
CA ILE A 22 1.65 3.89 -17.23
C ILE A 22 2.57 3.76 -16.01
N LYS A 23 3.45 4.73 -15.78
CA LYS A 23 4.32 4.72 -14.59
C LYS A 23 3.52 4.74 -13.30
N VAL A 24 2.49 5.59 -13.20
CA VAL A 24 1.65 5.67 -12.01
C VAL A 24 0.94 4.34 -11.75
N VAL A 25 0.39 3.70 -12.79
CA VAL A 25 -0.25 2.39 -12.67
C VAL A 25 0.74 1.34 -12.19
N ILE A 26 1.96 1.28 -12.75
CA ILE A 26 3.00 0.36 -12.31
C ILE A 26 3.35 0.59 -10.83
N LEU A 27 3.52 1.85 -10.41
CA LEU A 27 3.81 2.21 -9.01
C LEU A 27 2.69 1.80 -8.05
N LEU A 28 1.42 1.94 -8.46
CA LEU A 28 0.28 1.51 -7.67
C LEU A 28 0.18 -0.01 -7.57
N THR A 29 0.47 -0.73 -8.67
CA THR A 29 0.48 -2.20 -8.67
C THR A 29 1.58 -2.75 -7.76
N ILE A 30 2.80 -2.21 -7.83
CA ILE A 30 3.87 -2.64 -6.92
C ILE A 30 3.50 -2.31 -5.47
N LYS A 31 2.90 -1.13 -5.21
CA LYS A 31 2.44 -0.77 -3.87
C LYS A 31 1.40 -1.76 -3.38
N HIS A 32 0.45 -2.13 -4.23
CA HIS A 32 -0.60 -3.07 -3.88
C HIS A 32 0.00 -4.44 -3.57
N ILE A 33 0.81 -5.04 -4.45
CA ILE A 33 1.38 -6.37 -4.16
C ILE A 33 2.26 -6.40 -2.90
N TRP A 34 2.95 -5.29 -2.59
CA TRP A 34 3.83 -5.20 -1.43
C TRP A 34 3.07 -4.88 -0.12
N PHE A 35 1.93 -4.18 -0.20
CA PHE A 35 1.14 -3.75 0.95
C PHE A 35 -0.16 -4.55 1.17
N ASP A 36 -0.56 -5.36 0.21
CA ASP A 36 -1.72 -6.24 0.26
C ASP A 36 -1.37 -7.63 0.83
N ALA A 37 -0.08 -7.88 1.11
CA ALA A 37 0.29 -8.92 2.05
C ALA A 37 -0.25 -8.51 3.43
N PRO A 38 -1.23 -9.22 4.01
CA PRO A 38 -1.85 -8.82 5.27
C PRO A 38 -0.78 -8.85 6.37
N THR A 39 -0.24 -7.68 6.73
CA THR A 39 0.70 -7.51 7.83
C THR A 39 0.01 -7.59 9.20
N ILE A 40 -1.31 -7.76 9.20
CA ILE A 40 -2.10 -8.05 10.39
C ILE A 40 -2.51 -9.51 10.32
N PRO A 41 -1.77 -10.41 11.00
CA PRO A 41 -2.21 -11.78 11.19
C PRO A 41 -3.62 -11.76 11.78
N LYS A 42 -4.54 -12.52 11.19
CA LYS A 42 -5.94 -12.66 11.63
C LYS A 42 -6.12 -13.04 13.11
N ASN A 43 -5.03 -13.39 13.81
CA ASN A 43 -4.99 -13.87 15.19
C ASN A 43 -4.04 -13.06 16.11
N PHE A 44 -3.63 -11.85 15.74
CA PHE A 44 -2.75 -11.03 16.61
C PHE A 44 -3.41 -10.70 17.95
N ASP A 45 -4.71 -10.39 17.93
CA ASP A 45 -5.46 -10.06 19.13
C ASP A 45 -5.49 -11.23 20.12
N ASN A 46 -5.59 -12.47 19.63
CA ASN A 46 -5.66 -13.66 20.50
C ASN A 46 -4.30 -13.99 21.14
N GLN A 47 -3.20 -13.91 20.40
CA GLN A 47 -1.86 -14.18 20.96
C GLN A 47 -1.39 -13.06 21.91
N VAL A 48 -1.72 -11.80 21.60
CA VAL A 48 -1.44 -10.68 22.51
C VAL A 48 -2.35 -10.74 23.72
N ALA A 49 -3.63 -11.10 23.57
CA ALA A 49 -4.52 -11.33 24.70
C ALA A 49 -4.02 -12.48 25.59
N GLU A 50 -3.54 -13.59 25.04
CA GLU A 50 -2.93 -14.67 25.84
C GLU A 50 -1.62 -14.24 26.52
N HIS A 51 -0.81 -13.42 25.86
CA HIS A 51 0.46 -12.92 26.42
C HIS A 51 0.28 -11.81 27.46
N ILE A 52 -0.74 -10.94 27.30
CA ILE A 52 -1.06 -9.83 28.21
C ILE A 52 -1.98 -10.27 29.36
N ALA A 53 -2.97 -11.13 29.11
CA ALA A 53 -3.82 -11.67 30.17
C ALA A 53 -3.01 -12.58 31.11
N GLY A 54 -1.85 -13.06 30.65
CA GLY A 54 -1.09 -14.10 31.32
C GLY A 54 -1.90 -15.39 31.34
N SER A 55 -1.23 -16.52 31.22
CA SER A 55 -1.82 -17.76 31.74
C SER A 55 -2.32 -17.48 33.16
N PRO A 56 -3.59 -17.79 33.53
CA PRO A 56 -4.00 -17.74 34.92
C PRO A 56 -3.08 -18.68 35.67
N SER A 57 -2.09 -18.12 36.36
CA SER A 57 -1.30 -18.89 37.29
C SER A 57 -2.29 -19.45 38.31
N PRO A 58 -2.28 -20.76 38.59
CA PRO A 58 -3.10 -21.29 39.67
C PRO A 58 -2.43 -20.84 40.97
N ILE A 59 -2.66 -19.58 41.36
CA ILE A 59 -2.33 -19.09 42.69
C ILE A 59 -3.29 -19.83 43.62
N LYS A 60 -2.81 -20.95 44.16
CA LYS A 60 -3.39 -21.58 45.34
C LYS A 60 -3.14 -20.64 46.51
N GLU A 61 -4.09 -19.72 46.73
CA GLU A 61 -4.26 -19.02 47.99
C GLU A 61 -4.45 -20.08 49.09
N THR A 62 -3.37 -20.37 49.83
CA THR A 62 -3.43 -21.25 51.01
C THR A 62 -3.36 -20.34 52.22
N ARG A 63 -4.51 -20.23 52.87
CA ARG A 63 -4.72 -19.59 54.18
C ARG A 63 -3.83 -20.21 55.26
#